data_AF-A0A9N9KZ27-F1
#
_entry.id   AF-A0A9N9KZ27-F1
#
_cell.length_a   1.000
_cell.length_b   1.000
_cell.length_c   1.000
_cell.angle_alpha   90.00
_cell.angle_beta   90.00
_cell.angle_gamma   90.00
#
_symmetry.space_group_name_H-M   'P 1'
#
loop_
_entity.id
_entity.type
_entity.pdbx_description
1 polymer ?
#
loop_
_entity_poly.entity_id
_entity_poly.type
_entity_poly.pdbx_seq_one_letter_code
_entity_poly.pdbx_strand_id
1 'polypeptide(L)'
;MPPSTIHSPPALDSFTSLSDHQTQTPATFFGATPVLHYHATGARALAQRHLLSKLPILTQDGGTNGNASSNTGTETEGSASDNIVESIDIFASSESLTLFNPATSTGLTIPYPNISLHAIQRLDDPSDATQQLQGLYMQLELSDPNAGMGEDEDMDIVELTLIPPPLVSESGPSAIQSLFEAVSNCSNLHPDPGFQDDEEMGEGDGDSRIVFEGSIGYEGISGLPGVQRGAADGGLPPPFPGSGGWITAENVSEYFDTEGNWIGEGGNGPTLGEGAGRVRPRDEVDDYSVNGHGETDSDDNKRARTDG
;
A
#
# COMPACT_ATOMS: atom_id res chain seq x y z
N MET A 1 -10.08 -10.50 -10.43
CA MET A 1 -11.38 -10.27 -11.13
C MET A 1 -11.11 -9.27 -12.24
N PRO A 2 -11.66 -9.41 -13.45
CA PRO A 2 -11.45 -8.39 -14.49
C PRO A 2 -12.23 -7.11 -14.18
N PRO A 3 -11.80 -5.95 -14.70
CA PRO A 3 -12.60 -4.72 -14.69
C PRO A 3 -13.96 -4.95 -15.35
N SER A 4 -14.99 -4.27 -14.86
CA SER A 4 -16.36 -4.44 -15.37
C SER A 4 -17.06 -3.10 -15.60
N THR A 5 -17.94 -3.06 -16.59
CA THR A 5 -18.74 -1.87 -16.91
C THR A 5 -20.10 -1.97 -16.24
N ILE A 6 -20.55 -0.86 -15.65
CA ILE A 6 -21.85 -0.72 -15.01
C ILE A 6 -22.68 0.37 -15.69
N HIS A 7 -24.01 0.27 -15.63
CA HIS A 7 -24.94 1.22 -16.25
C HIS A 7 -25.86 1.94 -15.27
N SER A 8 -25.59 1.79 -13.98
CA SER A 8 -26.32 2.44 -12.89
C SER A 8 -25.34 2.80 -11.78
N PRO A 9 -25.50 3.96 -11.13
CA PRO A 9 -24.61 4.34 -10.04
C PRO A 9 -24.75 3.37 -8.86
N PRO A 10 -23.65 3.03 -8.16
CA PRO A 10 -23.74 2.28 -6.91
C PRO A 10 -24.62 3.02 -5.89
N ALA A 11 -25.52 2.30 -5.23
CA ALA A 11 -26.33 2.89 -4.17
C ALA A 11 -25.46 3.12 -2.93
N LEU A 12 -25.50 4.32 -2.32
CA LEU A 12 -24.73 4.57 -1.11
C LEU A 12 -25.12 3.64 0.06
N ASP A 13 -26.38 3.19 0.07
CA ASP A 13 -26.91 2.24 1.07
C ASP A 13 -26.37 0.81 0.91
N SER A 14 -25.71 0.48 -0.22
CA SER A 14 -25.05 -0.83 -0.39
C SER A 14 -23.70 -0.91 0.32
N PHE A 15 -23.24 0.19 0.92
CA PHE A 15 -21.96 0.27 1.61
C PHE A 15 -22.12 0.57 3.10
N THR A 16 -21.19 0.08 3.90
CA THR A 16 -21.00 0.56 5.27
C THR A 16 -20.06 1.75 5.26
N SER A 17 -20.41 2.85 5.94
CA SER A 17 -19.49 3.99 6.03
C SER A 17 -18.23 3.61 6.83
N LEU A 18 -17.08 4.22 6.51
CA LEU A 18 -15.83 3.98 7.24
C LEU A 18 -15.97 4.27 8.75
N SER A 19 -16.70 5.32 9.13
CA SER A 19 -16.93 5.66 10.54
C SER A 19 -17.77 4.62 11.27
N ASP A 20 -18.81 4.08 10.63
CA ASP A 20 -19.65 3.05 11.23
C ASP A 20 -18.85 1.75 11.38
N HIS A 21 -18.08 1.38 10.35
CA HIS A 21 -17.21 0.21 10.39
C HIS A 21 -16.14 0.30 11.49
N GLN A 22 -15.54 1.47 11.71
CA GLN A 22 -14.53 1.67 12.76
C GLN A 22 -15.09 1.64 14.19
N THR A 23 -16.39 1.87 14.37
CA THR A 23 -17.05 1.86 15.70
C THR A 23 -17.71 0.53 16.02
N GLN A 24 -17.92 -0.33 15.03
CA GLN A 24 -18.59 -1.61 15.17
C GLN A 24 -17.59 -2.77 15.20
N THR A 25 -17.70 -3.66 16.19
CA THR A 25 -17.03 -4.96 16.13
C THR A 25 -17.82 -5.85 15.17
N PRO A 26 -17.22 -6.39 14.09
CA PRO A 26 -17.94 -7.20 13.13
C PRO A 26 -18.59 -8.41 13.80
N ALA A 27 -19.88 -8.62 13.58
CA ALA A 27 -20.57 -9.82 14.07
C ALA A 27 -20.11 -11.09 13.31
N THR A 28 -19.70 -10.93 12.05
CA THR A 28 -19.09 -11.95 11.21
C THR A 28 -17.98 -11.33 10.38
N PHE A 29 -16.93 -12.10 10.09
CA PHE A 29 -15.86 -11.71 9.17
C PHE A 29 -16.17 -12.05 7.71
N PHE A 30 -17.19 -12.90 7.47
CA PHE A 30 -17.57 -13.38 6.15
C PHE A 30 -18.89 -12.74 5.71
N GLY A 31 -18.92 -12.23 4.47
CA GLY A 31 -20.13 -11.70 3.82
C GLY A 31 -20.58 -10.33 4.32
N ALA A 32 -19.69 -9.54 4.93
CA ALA A 32 -19.99 -8.17 5.31
C ALA A 32 -20.17 -7.29 4.05
N THR A 33 -21.01 -6.26 4.17
CA THR A 33 -21.17 -5.23 3.14
C THR A 33 -19.85 -4.48 2.94
N PRO A 34 -19.47 -4.17 1.69
CA PRO A 34 -18.23 -3.44 1.43
C PRO A 34 -18.21 -2.09 2.15
N VAL A 35 -17.05 -1.70 2.66
CA VAL A 35 -16.86 -0.44 3.39
C VAL A 35 -16.55 0.66 2.39
N LEU A 36 -17.25 1.79 2.46
CA LEU A 36 -16.97 2.98 1.64
C LEU A 36 -15.94 3.86 2.33
N HIS A 37 -14.74 3.92 1.76
CA HIS A 37 -13.63 4.73 2.26
C HIS A 37 -13.66 6.16 1.72
N TYR A 38 -14.12 6.35 0.49
CA TYR A 38 -14.22 7.68 -0.12
C TYR A 38 -15.34 7.73 -1.15
N HIS A 39 -16.04 8.88 -1.18
CA HIS A 39 -17.02 9.19 -2.20
C HIS A 39 -16.96 10.67 -2.55
N ALA A 40 -16.93 10.98 -3.85
CA ALA A 40 -16.98 12.34 -4.35
C ALA A 40 -17.81 12.41 -5.63
N THR A 41 -18.68 13.42 -5.70
CA THR A 41 -19.49 13.71 -6.89
C THR A 41 -18.88 14.88 -7.67
N GLY A 42 -18.93 14.80 -9.00
CA GLY A 42 -18.41 15.88 -9.85
C GLY A 42 -16.88 16.03 -9.82
N ALA A 43 -16.16 14.93 -9.60
CA ALA A 43 -14.72 14.86 -9.86
C ALA A 43 -14.45 14.94 -11.38
N ARG A 44 -13.20 15.17 -11.77
CA ARG A 44 -12.80 15.20 -13.19
C ARG A 44 -11.85 14.06 -13.49
N ALA A 45 -12.14 13.28 -14.52
CA ALA A 45 -11.26 12.25 -15.07
C ALA A 45 -10.53 12.81 -16.29
N LEU A 46 -9.20 12.78 -16.27
CA LEU A 46 -8.31 13.22 -17.34
C LEU A 46 -7.59 12.00 -17.92
N ALA A 47 -7.69 11.77 -19.23
CA ALA A 47 -6.94 10.75 -19.94
C ALA A 47 -6.62 11.17 -21.38
N GLN A 48 -5.73 10.45 -22.05
CA GLN A 48 -5.43 10.69 -23.46
C GLN A 48 -6.56 10.17 -24.37
N ARG A 49 -6.79 10.84 -25.50
CA ARG A 49 -7.89 10.56 -26.42
C ARG A 49 -7.80 9.17 -27.06
N HIS A 50 -6.60 8.67 -27.30
CA HIS A 50 -6.42 7.33 -27.86
C HIS A 50 -6.91 6.21 -26.90
N LEU A 51 -7.08 6.51 -25.60
CA LEU A 51 -7.57 5.57 -24.58
C LEU A 51 -9.11 5.53 -24.48
N LEU A 52 -9.84 6.32 -25.28
CA LEU A 52 -11.31 6.33 -25.30
C LEU A 52 -11.93 4.96 -25.57
N SER A 53 -11.30 4.14 -26.42
CA SER A 53 -11.79 2.78 -26.71
C SER A 53 -11.70 1.85 -25.51
N LYS A 54 -10.82 2.14 -24.55
CA LYS A 54 -10.57 1.33 -23.35
C LYS A 54 -11.33 1.84 -22.11
N LEU A 55 -11.70 3.12 -22.09
CA LEU A 55 -12.36 3.76 -20.94
C LEU A 55 -13.82 4.12 -21.26
N PRO A 56 -14.80 3.26 -20.90
CA PRO A 56 -16.22 3.50 -21.23
C PRO A 56 -16.84 4.69 -20.48
N ILE A 57 -16.14 5.21 -19.47
CA ILE A 57 -16.55 6.40 -18.70
C ILE A 57 -16.30 7.71 -19.45
N LEU A 58 -15.47 7.68 -20.49
CA LEU A 58 -15.08 8.87 -21.25
C LEU A 58 -15.90 9.00 -22.54
N THR A 59 -16.22 10.23 -22.93
CA THR A 59 -16.90 10.48 -24.21
C THR A 59 -16.01 11.26 -25.17
N GLN A 60 -16.25 11.06 -26.47
CA GLN A 60 -15.56 11.79 -27.53
C GLN A 60 -15.84 13.30 -27.50
N ASP A 61 -16.90 13.70 -26.79
CA ASP A 61 -17.46 15.05 -26.73
C ASP A 61 -17.12 15.76 -25.40
N GLY A 62 -15.97 15.42 -24.81
CA GLY A 62 -15.41 16.11 -23.64
C GLY A 62 -15.59 17.62 -23.79
N GLY A 63 -16.45 18.18 -22.93
CA GLY A 63 -17.13 19.44 -23.16
C GLY A 63 -16.21 20.58 -23.62
N THR A 64 -16.31 20.91 -24.90
CA THR A 64 -15.88 22.20 -25.43
C THR A 64 -16.86 23.29 -25.00
N ASN A 65 -16.77 23.75 -23.76
CA ASN A 65 -17.14 25.14 -23.48
C ASN A 65 -15.97 26.04 -23.89
N GLY A 66 -15.76 26.16 -25.20
CA GLY A 66 -14.63 26.90 -25.75
C GLY A 66 -14.45 26.75 -27.25
N ASN A 67 -15.45 27.19 -28.02
CA ASN A 67 -15.36 27.67 -29.41
C ASN A 67 -14.61 26.77 -30.42
N ALA A 68 -15.37 26.06 -31.25
CA ALA A 68 -14.90 25.47 -32.49
C ALA A 68 -14.21 26.54 -33.37
N SER A 69 -12.93 26.34 -33.67
CA SER A 69 -12.32 26.86 -34.88
C SER A 69 -11.42 25.80 -35.48
N SER A 70 -11.87 25.27 -36.61
CA SER A 70 -11.00 24.60 -37.57
C SER A 70 -9.75 25.44 -37.83
N ASN A 71 -8.57 24.83 -37.78
CA ASN A 71 -7.50 25.16 -38.72
C ASN A 71 -6.39 24.09 -38.70
N THR A 72 -6.28 23.42 -39.85
CA THR A 72 -5.06 22.98 -40.54
C THR A 72 -3.71 23.05 -39.79
N GLY A 73 -3.15 21.86 -39.56
CA GLY A 73 -1.79 21.48 -39.96
C GLY A 73 -0.62 22.23 -39.34
N THR A 74 -0.09 21.69 -38.23
CA THR A 74 1.36 21.68 -37.93
C THR A 74 1.61 20.70 -36.79
N GLU A 75 2.39 19.65 -37.08
CA GLU A 75 2.87 18.67 -36.10
C GLU A 75 3.85 19.37 -35.15
N THR A 76 3.37 19.71 -33.96
CA THR A 76 4.21 20.12 -32.83
C THR A 76 4.11 19.00 -31.80
N GLU A 77 5.17 18.19 -31.74
CA GLU A 77 5.39 17.22 -30.67
C GLU A 77 5.21 17.90 -29.30
N GLY A 78 4.27 17.39 -28.48
CA GLY A 78 4.02 17.86 -27.12
C GLY A 78 2.86 18.86 -26.94
N SER A 79 1.77 18.76 -27.71
CA SER A 79 0.59 19.60 -27.52
C SER A 79 -0.40 18.97 -26.54
N ALA A 80 -0.74 19.68 -25.46
CA ALA A 80 -1.79 19.37 -24.47
C ALA A 80 -3.23 19.22 -25.06
N SER A 81 -3.36 19.08 -26.37
CA SER A 81 -4.61 19.02 -27.13
C SER A 81 -5.17 17.61 -27.33
N ASP A 82 -4.46 16.56 -26.93
CA ASP A 82 -4.95 15.16 -27.04
C ASP A 82 -5.54 14.62 -25.73
N ASN A 83 -5.68 15.46 -24.70
CA ASN A 83 -6.29 15.07 -23.44
C ASN A 83 -7.81 15.32 -23.44
N ILE A 84 -8.55 14.41 -22.81
CA ILE A 84 -9.99 14.50 -22.60
C ILE A 84 -10.27 14.61 -21.12
N VAL A 85 -11.21 15.48 -20.76
CA VAL A 85 -11.67 15.69 -19.39
C VAL A 85 -13.17 15.46 -19.32
N GLU A 86 -13.57 14.60 -18.39
CA GLU A 86 -14.97 14.26 -18.14
C GLU A 86 -15.34 14.38 -16.68
N SER A 87 -16.58 14.77 -16.39
CA SER A 87 -17.09 14.82 -15.03
C SER A 87 -17.62 13.47 -14.59
N ILE A 88 -17.10 12.95 -13.47
CA ILE A 88 -17.43 11.62 -12.95
C ILE A 88 -17.65 11.66 -11.43
N ASP A 89 -18.31 10.62 -10.94
CA ASP A 89 -18.45 10.30 -9.52
C ASP A 89 -17.48 9.16 -9.18
N ILE A 90 -16.84 9.26 -8.01
CA ILE A 90 -15.83 8.31 -7.54
C ILE A 90 -16.37 7.60 -6.30
N PHE A 91 -16.28 6.27 -6.30
CA PHE A 91 -16.60 5.41 -5.16
C PHE A 91 -15.39 4.52 -4.87
N ALA A 92 -14.67 4.78 -3.78
CA ALA A 92 -13.61 3.90 -3.31
C ALA A 92 -14.17 3.02 -2.17
N SER A 93 -14.43 1.76 -2.49
CA SER A 93 -14.92 0.77 -1.54
C SER A 93 -13.84 -0.24 -1.18
N SER A 94 -14.00 -0.97 -0.09
CA SER A 94 -13.07 -2.02 0.32
C SER A 94 -12.95 -3.17 -0.69
N GLU A 95 -13.79 -3.25 -1.73
CA GLU A 95 -13.77 -4.30 -2.75
C GLU A 95 -13.20 -3.82 -4.08
N SER A 96 -13.58 -2.62 -4.52
CA SER A 96 -13.16 -2.04 -5.80
C SER A 96 -13.26 -0.52 -5.83
N LEU A 97 -12.53 0.08 -6.77
CA LEU A 97 -12.66 1.48 -7.16
C LEU A 97 -13.65 1.59 -8.32
N THR A 98 -14.76 2.30 -8.13
CA THR A 98 -15.76 2.53 -9.18
C THR A 98 -15.77 4.00 -9.61
N LEU A 99 -15.70 4.22 -10.91
CA LEU A 99 -15.81 5.51 -11.56
C LEU A 99 -17.11 5.54 -12.36
N PHE A 100 -18.00 6.49 -12.11
CA PHE A 100 -19.31 6.55 -12.78
C PHE A 100 -19.50 7.89 -13.48
N ASN A 101 -19.85 7.86 -14.76
CA ASN A 101 -20.23 9.06 -15.50
C ASN A 101 -21.75 9.23 -15.48
N PRO A 102 -22.30 10.21 -14.73
CA PRO A 102 -23.74 10.42 -14.64
C PRO A 102 -24.37 10.92 -15.94
N ALA A 103 -23.60 11.58 -16.82
CA ALA A 103 -24.10 12.11 -18.09
C ALA A 103 -24.40 10.98 -19.09
N THR A 104 -23.57 9.93 -19.11
CA THR A 104 -23.75 8.76 -19.99
C THR A 104 -24.38 7.56 -19.30
N SER A 105 -24.62 7.64 -17.99
CA SER A 105 -25.06 6.51 -17.16
C SER A 105 -24.17 5.27 -17.36
N THR A 106 -22.86 5.48 -17.49
CA THR A 106 -21.88 4.41 -17.71
C THR A 106 -20.76 4.55 -16.70
N GLY A 107 -20.38 3.45 -16.06
CA GLY A 107 -19.32 3.38 -15.08
C GLY A 107 -18.34 2.24 -15.33
N LEU A 108 -17.18 2.33 -14.71
CA LEU A 108 -16.12 1.34 -14.73
C LEU A 108 -15.78 0.97 -13.28
N THR A 109 -15.90 -0.30 -12.96
CA THR A 109 -15.49 -0.89 -11.69
C THR A 109 -14.15 -1.58 -11.87
N ILE A 110 -13.15 -1.09 -11.13
CA ILE A 110 -11.74 -1.48 -11.23
C ILE A 110 -11.36 -2.21 -9.94
N PRO A 111 -11.05 -3.51 -10.01
CA PRO A 111 -10.47 -4.23 -8.89
C PRO A 111 -9.09 -3.68 -8.53
N TYR A 112 -8.74 -3.65 -7.25
CA TYR A 112 -7.47 -3.08 -6.80
C TYR A 112 -6.22 -3.72 -7.43
N PRO A 113 -6.16 -5.05 -7.68
CA PRO A 113 -5.03 -5.66 -8.37
C PRO A 113 -4.81 -5.13 -9.81
N ASN A 114 -5.83 -4.58 -10.46
CA ASN A 114 -5.72 -3.98 -11.79
C ASN A 114 -5.16 -2.53 -11.76
N ILE A 115 -4.87 -1.99 -10.58
CA ILE A 115 -4.22 -0.69 -10.41
C ILE A 115 -2.73 -0.96 -10.17
N SER A 116 -1.92 -0.90 -11.23
CA SER A 116 -0.47 -1.16 -11.13
C SER A 116 0.25 -0.13 -10.25
N LEU A 117 -0.24 1.12 -10.26
CA LEU A 117 0.35 2.25 -9.55
C LEU A 117 -0.72 3.33 -9.34
N HIS A 118 -0.66 4.00 -8.20
CA HIS A 118 -1.33 5.28 -7.96
C HIS A 118 -0.41 6.26 -7.25
N ALA A 119 -0.43 7.53 -7.66
CA ALA A 119 0.40 8.59 -7.09
C ALA A 119 -0.29 9.95 -7.16
N ILE A 120 0.07 10.85 -6.25
CA ILE A 120 -0.39 12.24 -6.32
C ILE A 120 0.51 13.00 -7.32
N GLN A 121 -0.10 13.52 -8.37
CA GLN A 121 0.57 14.33 -9.39
C GLN A 121 0.08 15.79 -9.33
N ARG A 122 0.98 16.73 -9.60
CA ARG A 122 0.62 18.14 -9.84
C ARG A 122 0.44 18.37 -11.34
N LEU A 123 -0.63 19.04 -11.72
CA LEU A 123 -0.99 19.33 -13.11
C LEU A 123 -1.57 20.74 -13.23
N ASP A 124 -1.40 21.37 -14.38
CA ASP A 124 -2.07 22.64 -14.69
C ASP A 124 -3.57 22.37 -14.92
N ASP A 125 -4.45 23.20 -14.36
CA ASP A 125 -5.88 22.97 -14.47
C ASP A 125 -6.30 22.97 -15.95
N PRO A 126 -6.92 21.90 -16.47
CA PRO A 126 -7.42 21.88 -17.84
C PRO A 126 -8.45 22.99 -18.14
N SER A 127 -9.06 23.57 -17.11
CA SER A 127 -9.99 24.70 -17.21
C SER A 127 -9.31 26.07 -17.05
N ASP A 128 -8.16 26.15 -16.38
CA ASP A 128 -7.40 27.39 -16.14
C ASP A 128 -5.90 27.10 -15.96
N ALA A 129 -5.14 27.18 -17.06
CA ALA A 129 -3.71 26.88 -17.06
C ALA A 129 -2.84 27.79 -16.15
N THR A 130 -3.42 28.81 -15.52
CA THR A 130 -2.72 29.63 -14.52
C THR A 130 -2.74 29.04 -13.12
N GLN A 131 -3.57 28.02 -12.88
CA GLN A 131 -3.72 27.35 -11.59
C GLN A 131 -3.14 25.94 -11.64
N GLN A 132 -2.44 25.56 -10.57
CA GLN A 132 -1.97 24.19 -10.38
C GLN A 132 -2.93 23.43 -9.47
N LEU A 133 -3.31 22.24 -9.91
CA LEU A 133 -4.13 21.30 -9.15
C LEU A 133 -3.36 20.03 -8.86
N GLN A 134 -3.90 19.26 -7.91
CA GLN A 134 -3.40 17.93 -7.58
C GLN A 134 -4.45 16.90 -7.98
N GLY A 135 -4.01 15.88 -8.71
CA GLY A 135 -4.82 14.74 -9.11
C GLY A 135 -4.17 13.44 -8.67
N LEU A 136 -4.96 12.38 -8.62
CA LEU A 136 -4.49 11.01 -8.42
C LEU A 136 -4.20 10.43 -9.81
N TYR A 137 -2.93 10.38 -10.17
CA TYR A 137 -2.45 9.65 -11.35
C TYR A 137 -2.50 8.16 -11.05
N MET A 138 -3.01 7.39 -11.99
CA MET A 138 -3.12 5.94 -11.91
C MET A 138 -2.70 5.29 -13.21
N GLN A 139 -2.00 4.18 -13.09
CA GLN A 139 -1.72 3.26 -14.18
C GLN A 139 -2.59 2.03 -13.98
N LEU A 140 -3.42 1.73 -14.98
CA LEU A 140 -4.40 0.64 -14.94
C LEU A 140 -4.03 -0.44 -15.96
N GLU A 141 -4.21 -1.69 -15.57
CA GLU A 141 -4.13 -2.84 -16.47
C GLU A 141 -5.54 -3.35 -16.73
N LEU A 142 -6.08 -3.04 -17.92
CA LEU A 142 -7.48 -3.32 -18.26
C LEU A 142 -7.67 -4.57 -19.14
N SER A 143 -6.59 -5.27 -19.48
CA SER A 143 -6.63 -6.51 -20.28
C SER A 143 -7.45 -7.62 -19.59
N ASP A 144 -8.13 -8.44 -20.39
CA ASP A 144 -8.66 -9.71 -19.89
C ASP A 144 -7.49 -10.71 -19.79
N PRO A 145 -7.14 -11.21 -18.59
CA PRO A 145 -6.05 -12.19 -18.45
C PRO A 145 -6.32 -13.51 -19.20
N ASN A 146 -7.56 -13.76 -19.65
CA ASN A 146 -7.94 -14.95 -20.43
C ASN A 146 -8.07 -14.68 -21.95
N ALA A 147 -7.96 -13.43 -22.40
CA ALA A 147 -7.80 -13.15 -23.82
C ALA A 147 -6.38 -13.61 -24.18
N GLY A 148 -6.29 -14.74 -24.89
CA GLY A 148 -5.02 -15.41 -25.13
C GLY A 148 -3.97 -14.44 -25.68
N MET A 149 -2.88 -14.28 -24.93
CA MET A 149 -1.74 -13.43 -25.27
C MET A 149 -1.29 -13.73 -26.70
N GLY A 150 -1.63 -12.85 -27.63
CA GLY A 150 -0.94 -12.82 -28.92
C GLY A 150 0.53 -12.49 -28.69
N GLU A 151 1.43 -13.11 -29.43
CA GLU A 151 2.89 -12.95 -29.28
C GLU A 151 3.38 -11.49 -29.50
N ASP A 152 2.49 -10.61 -29.98
CA ASP A 152 2.72 -9.19 -30.28
C ASP A 152 1.78 -8.23 -29.51
N GLU A 153 1.06 -8.68 -28.47
CA GLU A 153 0.17 -7.81 -27.68
C GLU A 153 0.94 -7.11 -26.55
N ASP A 154 1.26 -5.83 -26.77
CA ASP A 154 1.75 -4.93 -25.72
C ASP A 154 0.76 -4.96 -24.53
N MET A 155 1.28 -4.99 -23.29
CA MET A 155 0.45 -4.85 -22.09
C MET A 155 -0.45 -3.60 -22.23
N ASP A 156 -1.78 -3.78 -22.18
CA ASP A 156 -2.73 -2.67 -22.31
C ASP A 156 -2.77 -1.81 -21.05
N ILE A 157 -1.71 -1.02 -20.90
CA ILE A 157 -1.55 -0.03 -19.85
C ILE A 157 -2.38 1.20 -20.20
N VAL A 158 -3.21 1.64 -19.26
CA VAL A 158 -4.07 2.81 -19.38
C VAL A 158 -3.71 3.81 -18.29
N GLU A 159 -3.32 5.01 -18.71
CA GLU A 159 -3.04 6.11 -17.80
C GLU A 159 -4.31 6.95 -17.57
N LEU A 160 -4.64 7.18 -16.30
CA LEU A 160 -5.82 7.94 -15.90
C LEU A 160 -5.50 8.83 -14.71
N THR A 161 -5.88 10.11 -14.78
CA THR A 161 -5.72 11.05 -13.67
C THR A 161 -7.08 11.49 -13.14
N LEU A 162 -7.32 11.29 -11.84
CA LEU A 162 -8.54 11.71 -11.15
C LEU A 162 -8.32 12.99 -10.36
N ILE A 163 -9.08 14.04 -10.67
CA ILE A 163 -9.00 15.33 -10.00
C ILE A 163 -10.25 15.46 -9.12
N PRO A 164 -10.13 15.29 -7.78
CA PRO A 164 -11.26 15.42 -6.89
C PRO A 164 -11.76 16.88 -6.85
N PRO A 165 -13.05 17.10 -6.54
CA PRO A 165 -13.58 18.44 -6.36
C PRO A 165 -12.90 19.12 -5.15
N PRO A 166 -12.75 20.45 -5.16
CA PRO A 166 -12.16 21.17 -4.03
C PRO A 166 -13.04 21.00 -2.79
N LEU A 167 -12.50 20.37 -1.74
CA LEU A 167 -13.17 20.29 -0.44
C LEU A 167 -13.07 21.64 0.27
N VAL A 168 -14.22 22.14 0.72
CA VAL A 168 -14.29 23.30 1.63
C VAL A 168 -14.05 22.80 3.04
N SER A 169 -12.80 22.52 3.40
CA SER A 169 -12.45 22.13 4.77
C SER A 169 -11.12 22.76 5.17
N GLU A 170 -11.19 23.76 6.06
CA GLU A 170 -10.04 24.54 6.52
C GLU A 170 -9.17 23.79 7.56
N SER A 171 -9.54 22.58 7.95
CA SER A 171 -8.95 21.86 9.10
C SER A 171 -8.71 20.36 8.88
N GLY A 172 -8.97 19.85 7.67
CA GLY A 172 -8.87 18.43 7.35
C GLY A 172 -7.85 18.13 6.24
N PRO A 173 -7.57 16.84 5.96
CA PRO A 173 -6.78 16.47 4.79
C PRO A 173 -7.42 17.03 3.52
N SER A 174 -6.59 17.40 2.54
CA SER A 174 -7.10 17.91 1.26
C SER A 174 -7.89 16.83 0.52
N ALA A 175 -8.77 17.23 -0.41
CA ALA A 175 -9.61 16.30 -1.17
C ALA A 175 -8.80 15.17 -1.83
N ILE A 176 -7.61 15.51 -2.32
CA ILE A 176 -6.68 14.57 -2.94
C ILE A 176 -5.99 13.64 -1.94
N GLN A 177 -5.68 14.13 -0.74
CA GLN A 177 -5.11 13.30 0.33
C GLN A 177 -6.13 12.25 0.77
N SER A 178 -7.39 12.63 0.97
CA SER A 178 -8.45 11.68 1.33
C SER A 178 -8.68 10.61 0.26
N LEU A 179 -8.66 11.00 -1.03
CA LEU A 179 -8.77 10.05 -2.14
C LEU A 179 -7.56 9.10 -2.20
N PHE A 180 -6.34 9.63 -2.10
CA PHE A 180 -5.11 8.85 -2.12
C PHE A 180 -5.05 7.86 -0.94
N GLU A 181 -5.39 8.31 0.26
CA GLU A 181 -5.43 7.47 1.46
C GLU A 181 -6.48 6.38 1.34
N ALA A 182 -7.67 6.70 0.82
CA ALA A 182 -8.72 5.71 0.60
C ALA A 182 -8.31 4.61 -0.39
N VAL A 183 -7.75 4.99 -1.55
CA VAL A 183 -7.27 4.02 -2.55
C VAL A 183 -6.12 3.19 -1.99
N SER A 184 -5.18 3.81 -1.28
CA SER A 184 -4.05 3.10 -0.66
C SER A 184 -4.50 2.10 0.40
N ASN A 185 -5.41 2.51 1.29
CA ASN A 185 -5.95 1.65 2.34
C ASN A 185 -6.71 0.46 1.76
N CYS A 186 -7.49 0.67 0.70
CA CYS A 186 -8.20 -0.42 0.07
C CYS A 186 -7.25 -1.33 -0.72
N SER A 187 -6.28 -0.80 -1.46
CA SER A 187 -5.28 -1.59 -2.19
C SER A 187 -4.50 -2.53 -1.25
N ASN A 188 -4.15 -2.07 -0.04
CA ASN A 188 -3.50 -2.90 0.98
C ASN A 188 -4.34 -4.11 1.44
N LEU A 189 -5.66 -4.09 1.24
CA LEU A 189 -6.56 -5.21 1.54
C LEU A 189 -6.63 -6.24 0.41
N HIS A 190 -6.04 -5.96 -0.74
CA HIS A 190 -6.05 -6.82 -1.93
C HIS A 190 -4.61 -7.12 -2.38
N PRO A 191 -3.81 -7.87 -1.60
CA PRO A 191 -2.53 -8.36 -2.09
C PRO A 191 -2.74 -9.25 -3.32
N ASP A 192 -1.80 -9.21 -4.26
CA ASP A 192 -1.85 -10.02 -5.48
C ASP A 192 -1.82 -11.52 -5.11
N PRO A 193 -2.79 -12.34 -5.56
CA PRO A 193 -2.78 -13.77 -5.34
C PRO A 193 -1.55 -14.48 -5.94
N GLY A 194 -0.93 -13.92 -6.98
CA GLY A 194 0.21 -14.55 -7.68
C GLY A 194 1.53 -14.52 -6.91
N PHE A 195 1.68 -13.64 -5.92
CA PHE A 195 2.91 -13.54 -5.13
C PHE A 195 3.13 -14.71 -4.15
N GLN A 196 2.16 -15.63 -4.01
CA GLN A 196 2.28 -16.81 -3.15
C GLN A 196 2.70 -18.10 -3.87
N ASP A 197 2.71 -18.14 -5.21
CA ASP A 197 2.99 -19.37 -5.98
C ASP A 197 4.32 -19.36 -6.75
N ASP A 198 5.14 -18.31 -6.65
CA ASP A 198 6.51 -18.29 -7.21
C ASP A 198 7.52 -19.10 -6.33
N GLU A 199 7.07 -20.18 -5.70
CA GLU A 199 7.92 -21.20 -5.04
C GLU A 199 8.31 -22.36 -6.01
N GLU A 200 8.28 -22.15 -7.34
CA GLU A 200 8.78 -23.15 -8.31
C GLU A 200 9.87 -22.59 -9.24
N MET A 201 10.96 -22.08 -8.65
CA MET A 201 12.22 -21.87 -9.38
C MET A 201 13.43 -22.32 -8.55
N GLY A 202 13.81 -23.58 -8.73
CA GLY A 202 15.22 -24.01 -8.68
C GLY A 202 15.73 -24.53 -7.33
N GLU A 203 16.09 -25.82 -7.33
CA GLU A 203 16.90 -26.46 -6.29
C GLU A 203 18.12 -25.61 -5.90
N GLY A 204 18.18 -25.18 -4.63
CA GLY A 204 19.31 -24.43 -4.11
C GLY A 204 19.09 -23.91 -2.70
N ASP A 205 19.20 -24.82 -1.72
CA ASP A 205 19.65 -24.59 -0.34
C ASP A 205 19.26 -23.26 0.33
N GLY A 206 18.21 -23.28 1.16
CA GLY A 206 17.84 -22.13 1.97
C GLY A 206 16.43 -22.20 2.55
N ASP A 207 16.10 -23.31 3.20
CA ASP A 207 14.87 -23.46 3.98
C ASP A 207 14.77 -22.34 5.05
N SER A 208 14.09 -21.25 4.70
CA SER A 208 13.67 -20.20 5.64
C SER A 208 12.28 -20.49 6.19
N ARG A 209 11.85 -21.76 6.22
CA ARG A 209 10.72 -22.18 7.03
C ARG A 209 11.29 -22.45 8.41
N ILE A 210 10.74 -21.82 9.44
CA ILE A 210 11.04 -22.20 10.82
C ILE A 210 10.41 -23.57 11.04
N VAL A 211 11.15 -24.62 10.69
CA VAL A 211 10.80 -26.00 11.01
C VAL A 211 11.14 -26.22 12.47
N PHE A 212 10.13 -26.21 13.34
CA PHE A 212 10.30 -26.79 14.66
C PHE A 212 10.39 -28.30 14.48
N GLU A 213 11.61 -28.80 14.35
CA GLU A 213 11.91 -30.23 14.29
C GLU A 213 11.43 -30.87 15.59
N GLY A 214 10.25 -31.47 15.50
CA GLY A 214 9.64 -32.23 16.59
C GLY A 214 10.49 -33.47 16.89
N SER A 215 10.65 -33.71 18.19
CA SER A 215 11.08 -34.97 18.81
C SER A 215 12.57 -35.14 19.11
N ILE A 216 13.05 -34.32 20.05
CA ILE A 216 13.94 -34.84 21.09
C ILE A 216 13.12 -34.98 22.40
N GLY A 217 12.31 -36.06 22.46
CA GLY A 217 11.80 -36.60 23.73
C GLY A 217 10.51 -36.04 24.35
N TYR A 218 9.62 -35.37 23.61
CA TYR A 218 8.42 -34.74 24.19
C TYR A 218 7.09 -35.27 23.63
N GLU A 219 6.21 -35.77 24.51
CA GLU A 219 4.85 -36.21 24.17
C GLU A 219 3.90 -34.99 24.25
N GLY A 220 3.69 -34.32 23.11
CA GLY A 220 2.69 -33.26 22.97
C GLY A 220 1.26 -33.82 22.95
N ILE A 221 0.25 -32.95 23.03
CA ILE A 221 -1.14 -33.38 22.85
C ILE A 221 -1.35 -33.90 21.42
N SER A 222 -1.98 -35.07 21.30
CA SER A 222 -2.27 -35.70 20.01
C SER A 222 -3.12 -34.76 19.13
N GLY A 223 -2.54 -34.28 18.03
CA GLY A 223 -3.22 -33.47 17.00
C GLY A 223 -2.86 -31.99 16.94
N LEU A 224 -2.05 -31.46 17.88
CA LEU A 224 -1.58 -30.07 17.85
C LEU A 224 -0.08 -30.01 18.17
N PRO A 225 0.80 -30.15 17.16
CA PRO A 225 2.24 -30.00 17.36
C PRO A 225 2.56 -28.60 17.89
N GLY A 226 3.31 -28.52 19.00
CA GLY A 226 3.72 -27.25 19.63
C GLY A 226 2.84 -26.76 20.78
N VAL A 227 1.69 -27.39 21.07
CA VAL A 227 0.82 -27.02 22.19
C VAL A 227 1.08 -27.93 23.39
N GLN A 228 1.67 -27.39 24.47
CA GLN A 228 1.80 -28.10 25.74
C GLN A 228 0.49 -28.05 26.54
N ARG A 229 0.13 -29.15 27.20
CA ARG A 229 -0.85 -29.10 28.29
C ARG A 229 -0.26 -28.21 29.38
N GLY A 230 -0.94 -27.12 29.73
CA GLY A 230 -0.59 -26.33 30.91
C GLY A 230 -0.57 -27.19 32.17
N ALA A 231 0.14 -26.72 33.20
CA ALA A 231 0.20 -27.44 34.46
C ALA A 231 -1.21 -27.54 35.08
N ALA A 232 -1.53 -28.67 35.72
CA ALA A 232 -2.87 -28.96 36.24
C ALA A 232 -3.31 -28.02 37.38
N ASP A 233 -2.39 -27.22 37.91
CA ASP A 233 -2.57 -26.18 38.92
C ASP A 233 -2.81 -24.78 38.33
N GLY A 234 -2.84 -24.64 37.00
CA GLY A 234 -2.99 -23.36 36.30
C GLY A 234 -1.69 -22.57 36.15
N GLY A 235 -0.54 -23.16 36.50
CA GLY A 235 0.77 -22.55 36.27
C GLY A 235 1.17 -22.54 34.79
N LEU A 236 1.97 -21.54 34.42
CA LEU A 236 2.62 -21.49 33.11
C LEU A 236 3.53 -22.72 32.95
N PRO A 237 3.55 -23.37 31.77
CA PRO A 237 4.45 -24.49 31.53
C PRO A 237 5.91 -24.06 31.73
N PRO A 238 6.80 -24.97 32.16
CA PRO A 238 8.19 -24.64 32.40
C PRO A 238 8.85 -24.09 31.12
N PRO A 239 9.70 -23.05 31.23
CA PRO A 239 10.37 -22.47 30.07
C PRO A 239 11.26 -23.51 29.37
N PHE A 240 11.43 -23.36 28.06
CA PHE A 240 12.27 -24.26 27.28
C PHE A 240 13.74 -24.21 27.76
N PRO A 241 14.46 -25.33 27.75
CA PRO A 241 15.90 -25.32 28.00
C PRO A 241 16.60 -24.47 26.93
N GLY A 242 17.24 -23.37 27.34
CA GLY A 242 17.87 -22.41 26.42
C GLY A 242 17.02 -21.18 26.08
N SER A 243 15.73 -21.16 26.39
CA SER A 243 14.98 -19.91 26.49
C SER A 243 15.30 -19.30 27.85
N GLY A 244 16.31 -18.42 27.92
CA GLY A 244 16.38 -17.47 29.03
C GLY A 244 15.01 -16.79 29.09
N GLY A 245 14.27 -17.03 30.18
CA GLY A 245 12.86 -16.69 30.29
C GLY A 245 12.60 -15.24 29.85
N TRP A 246 11.44 -15.01 29.23
CA TRP A 246 11.06 -13.66 28.86
C TRP A 246 10.96 -12.79 30.12
N ILE A 247 11.46 -11.56 30.04
CA ILE A 247 11.29 -10.60 31.13
C ILE A 247 9.85 -10.10 31.07
N THR A 248 9.06 -10.46 32.07
CA THR A 248 7.67 -10.07 32.25
C THR A 248 7.56 -9.03 33.38
N ALA A 249 6.42 -8.35 33.48
CA ALA A 249 6.23 -7.31 34.49
C ALA A 249 6.39 -7.84 35.92
N GLU A 250 6.14 -9.14 36.12
CA GLU A 250 6.28 -9.85 37.38
C GLU A 250 7.70 -10.33 37.70
N ASN A 251 8.62 -10.43 36.73
CA ASN A 251 10.01 -10.87 36.97
C ASN A 251 11.06 -9.78 36.68
N VAL A 252 10.67 -8.60 36.19
CA VAL A 252 11.60 -7.52 35.82
C VAL A 252 12.52 -7.09 36.97
N SER A 253 12.06 -7.19 38.22
CA SER A 253 12.85 -6.89 39.42
C SER A 253 13.97 -7.90 39.71
N GLU A 254 13.97 -9.05 39.05
CA GLU A 254 15.03 -10.05 39.17
C GLU A 254 16.20 -9.74 38.22
N TYR A 255 15.95 -8.96 37.17
CA TYR A 255 16.92 -8.60 36.13
C TYR A 255 17.36 -7.14 36.18
N PHE A 256 16.65 -6.28 36.93
CA PHE A 256 17.02 -4.87 37.11
C PHE A 256 17.02 -4.47 38.59
N ASP A 257 18.02 -3.69 38.99
CA ASP A 257 18.05 -3.06 40.32
C ASP A 257 17.03 -1.90 40.42
N THR A 258 16.85 -1.36 41.62
CA THR A 258 15.91 -0.25 41.89
C THR A 258 16.25 1.06 41.19
N GLU A 259 17.43 1.16 40.58
CA GLU A 259 17.91 2.32 39.82
C GLU A 259 17.79 2.08 38.30
N GLY A 260 17.31 0.90 37.88
CA GLY A 260 17.08 0.52 36.49
C GLY A 260 18.31 -0.08 35.79
N ASN A 261 19.35 -0.48 36.53
CA ASN A 261 20.53 -1.12 35.96
C ASN A 261 20.36 -2.65 35.92
N TRP A 262 20.88 -3.27 34.85
CA TRP A 262 20.81 -4.72 34.65
C TRP A 262 21.67 -5.50 35.65
N ILE A 263 21.08 -6.46 36.36
CA ILE A 263 21.70 -7.33 37.37
C ILE A 263 21.77 -8.79 36.89
N GLY A 264 22.42 -9.04 35.75
CA GLY A 264 22.60 -10.39 35.23
C GLY A 264 23.39 -11.31 36.18
N GLU A 265 22.89 -12.54 36.38
CA GLU A 265 23.48 -13.56 37.25
C GLU A 265 24.90 -13.98 36.80
N GLY A 266 25.89 -13.72 37.66
CA GLY A 266 27.09 -14.54 37.82
C GLY A 266 28.12 -14.51 36.70
N GLY A 267 28.99 -13.49 36.67
CA GLY A 267 30.46 -13.56 36.46
C GLY A 267 31.13 -14.47 35.42
N ASN A 268 30.40 -15.17 34.53
CA ASN A 268 30.92 -16.13 33.57
C ASN A 268 29.97 -16.37 32.36
N GLY A 269 29.01 -15.48 32.12
CA GLY A 269 28.30 -15.42 30.83
C GLY A 269 29.17 -14.75 29.76
N PRO A 270 29.03 -15.09 28.45
CA PRO A 270 29.79 -14.45 27.40
C PRO A 270 29.61 -12.94 27.53
N THR A 271 30.72 -12.24 27.72
CA THR A 271 30.75 -10.78 27.80
C THR A 271 29.99 -10.25 26.60
N LEU A 272 28.82 -9.64 26.83
CA LEU A 272 28.08 -8.95 25.79
C LEU A 272 29.09 -8.01 25.12
N GLY A 273 29.23 -8.13 23.80
CA GLY A 273 30.29 -7.48 23.04
C GLY A 273 30.41 -5.99 23.38
N GLU A 274 31.63 -5.47 23.30
CA GLU A 274 32.01 -4.10 23.66
C GLU A 274 31.12 -3.07 22.92
N GLY A 275 29.97 -2.71 23.53
CA GLY A 275 28.93 -1.94 22.87
C GLY A 275 27.50 -2.16 23.38
N ALA A 276 27.21 -3.26 24.07
CA ALA A 276 25.90 -3.46 24.70
C ALA A 276 25.74 -2.56 25.94
N GLY A 277 24.85 -1.57 25.87
CA GLY A 277 24.46 -0.73 27.01
C GLY A 277 25.27 0.57 27.22
N ARG A 278 26.25 0.89 26.35
CA ARG A 278 26.99 2.17 26.44
C ARG A 278 26.42 3.19 25.44
N VAL A 279 25.87 4.29 25.93
CA VAL A 279 25.59 5.47 25.11
C VAL A 279 26.93 6.17 24.84
N ARG A 280 27.41 6.14 23.60
CA ARG A 280 28.64 6.87 23.23
C ARG A 280 28.33 8.38 23.20
N PRO A 281 29.02 9.21 23.99
CA PRO A 281 28.93 10.65 23.82
C PRO A 281 29.53 11.04 22.45
N ARG A 282 29.02 12.11 21.86
CA ARG A 282 29.35 12.58 20.49
C ARG A 282 30.85 12.63 20.21
N ASP A 283 31.67 12.96 21.21
CA ASP A 283 33.12 13.11 21.08
C ASP A 283 33.88 11.78 20.86
N GLU A 284 33.28 10.62 21.14
CA GLU A 284 33.91 9.29 20.90
C GLU A 284 33.72 8.77 19.46
N VAL A 285 33.00 9.49 18.60
CA VAL A 285 32.71 9.04 17.22
C VAL A 285 33.71 9.59 16.20
N ASP A 286 34.49 10.61 16.57
CA ASP A 286 35.43 11.31 15.67
C ASP A 286 36.87 10.78 15.73
N ASP A 287 37.17 9.80 16.58
CA ASP A 287 38.50 9.16 16.61
C ASP A 287 38.53 7.92 15.70
N TYR A 288 39.48 7.93 14.78
CA TYR A 288 39.62 7.00 13.66
C TYR A 288 39.96 5.58 14.14
N SER A 289 38.96 4.81 14.55
CA SER A 289 39.07 3.35 14.70
C SER A 289 38.12 2.66 13.73
N VAL A 290 38.72 2.32 12.59
CA VAL A 290 38.15 1.53 11.49
C VAL A 290 37.92 0.10 11.96
N ASN A 291 36.66 -0.33 12.01
CA ASN A 291 36.32 -1.75 12.00
C ASN A 291 36.18 -2.21 10.55
N GLY A 292 37.16 -2.95 10.04
CA GLY A 292 37.03 -3.63 8.75
C GLY A 292 38.35 -3.90 8.06
N HIS A 293 38.79 -5.16 8.09
CA HIS A 293 39.86 -5.71 7.27
C HIS A 293 39.34 -5.87 5.82
N GLY A 294 40.03 -5.30 4.82
CA GLY A 294 39.81 -5.62 3.40
C GLY A 294 40.13 -4.48 2.44
N GLU A 295 41.13 -4.70 1.58
CA GLU A 295 41.65 -3.78 0.57
C GLU A 295 40.65 -3.41 -0.56
N THR A 296 41.03 -2.36 -1.29
CA THR A 296 40.63 -1.93 -2.64
C THR A 296 39.50 -0.90 -2.77
N ASP A 297 39.98 0.32 -2.99
CA ASP A 297 39.61 1.29 -4.02
C ASP A 297 38.23 1.96 -4.05
N SER A 298 38.35 3.25 -4.38
CA SER A 298 37.39 4.15 -4.99
C SER A 298 36.44 4.92 -4.07
N ASP A 299 36.76 6.21 -4.05
CA ASP A 299 35.95 7.39 -3.85
C ASP A 299 34.42 7.27 -4.08
N ASP A 300 33.73 8.22 -3.43
CA ASP A 300 32.37 8.68 -3.69
C ASP A 300 31.20 7.98 -2.98
N ASN A 301 30.71 8.62 -1.90
CA ASN A 301 29.41 9.32 -1.90
C ASN A 301 28.85 9.49 -0.46
N LYS A 302 29.22 10.59 0.20
CA LYS A 302 28.36 11.20 1.22
C LYS A 302 28.23 12.69 0.93
N ARG A 303 27.09 13.08 0.37
CA ARG A 303 26.74 14.48 0.11
C ARG A 303 26.80 15.26 1.43
N ALA A 304 27.50 16.39 1.42
CA ALA A 304 27.54 17.31 2.55
C ALA A 304 26.15 17.95 2.77
N ARG A 305 25.73 18.02 4.03
CA ARG A 305 24.51 18.70 4.46
C ARG A 305 24.75 20.20 4.30
N THR A 306 23.97 20.87 3.45
CA THR A 306 23.93 22.33 3.36
C THR A 306 23.34 22.91 4.64
N ASP A 307 24.13 23.67 5.39
CA ASP A 307 23.68 24.51 6.49
C ASP A 307 23.26 25.89 5.97
N GLY A 308 22.15 26.40 6.52
CA GLY A 308 21.81 27.81 6.77
C GLY A 308 21.99 28.84 5.67
#